data_AF-A0A060Z823-F1
#
_entry.id   AF-A0A060Z823-F1
#
_cell.length_a   1.000
_cell.length_b   1.000
_cell.length_c   1.000
_cell.angle_alpha   90.00
_cell.angle_beta   90.00
_cell.angle_gamma   90.00
#
_symmetry.space_group_name_H-M   'P 1'
#
loop_
_entity.id
_entity.type
_entity.pdbx_description
1 polymer ?
#
loop_
_entity_poly.entity_id
_entity_poly.type
_entity_poly.pdbx_seq_one_letter_code
_entity_poly.pdbx_strand_id
1 'polypeptide(L)'
;MFRPLTSSHLCIIHHLPQRSLLPKFLIRGHLDATNCVITKPLTGELVVESSDVAIKSIELQLVRVETCGCAEGYARDATEIQNIQIAEGDVCHSLPIPIYMVFPRLFTCPTLETINFKVEFEVNVVIVLHDEHLITENFPLKLCRA
;
A
#
# COMPACT_ATOMS: atom_id res chain seq x y z
N MET A 1 -15.20 -1.88 -30.43
CA MET A 1 -13.96 -2.57 -30.03
C MET A 1 -13.70 -2.20 -28.56
N PHE A 2 -14.33 -2.93 -27.63
CA PHE A 2 -14.26 -2.65 -26.20
C PHE A 2 -13.01 -3.33 -25.62
N ARG A 3 -12.09 -2.55 -25.04
CA ARG A 3 -11.00 -3.08 -24.18
C ARG A 3 -11.52 -3.19 -22.73
N PRO A 4 -11.14 -4.22 -21.97
CA PRO A 4 -11.74 -4.51 -20.68
C PRO A 4 -11.07 -3.73 -19.52
N LEU A 5 -11.91 -3.29 -18.60
CA LEU A 5 -11.73 -2.98 -17.17
C LEU A 5 -10.29 -2.96 -16.61
N THR A 6 -9.75 -1.77 -16.38
CA THR A 6 -8.74 -1.54 -15.33
C THR A 6 -9.47 -1.01 -14.11
N SER A 7 -9.62 -1.84 -13.07
CA SER A 7 -10.13 -1.42 -11.77
C SER A 7 -9.06 -0.55 -11.09
N SER A 8 -9.02 0.74 -11.42
CA SER A 8 -8.26 1.73 -10.66
C SER A 8 -8.85 1.78 -9.26
N HIS A 9 -8.10 1.34 -8.25
CA HIS A 9 -8.55 1.41 -6.87
C HIS A 9 -8.23 2.81 -6.35
N LEU A 10 -9.28 3.62 -6.19
CA LEU A 10 -9.19 4.93 -5.58
C LEU A 10 -8.80 4.75 -4.10
N CYS A 11 -7.62 5.24 -3.73
CA CYS A 11 -7.18 5.37 -2.37
C CYS A 11 -7.64 6.75 -1.86
N ILE A 12 -8.56 6.75 -0.90
CA ILE A 12 -8.89 7.96 -0.14
C ILE A 12 -8.49 7.68 1.30
N ILE A 13 -7.41 8.28 1.75
CA ILE A 13 -7.05 8.26 3.17
C ILE A 13 -7.59 9.56 3.77
N HIS A 14 -8.62 9.42 4.58
CA HIS A 14 -9.32 10.56 5.12
C HIS A 14 -9.71 10.32 6.57
N HIS A 15 -9.42 11.32 7.40
CA HIS A 15 -9.82 11.32 8.80
C HIS A 15 -10.60 12.59 9.13
N LEU A 16 -11.92 12.46 9.32
CA LEU A 16 -12.76 13.53 9.89
C LEU A 16 -13.03 13.24 11.37
N PRO A 17 -12.79 14.19 12.27
CA PRO A 17 -12.95 13.95 13.69
C PRO A 17 -14.43 13.94 14.03
N GLN A 18 -14.94 12.78 14.44
CA GLN A 18 -16.11 12.75 15.33
C GLN A 18 -15.71 12.58 16.80
N ARG A 19 -14.53 12.03 17.12
CA ARG A 19 -14.06 11.88 18.52
C ARG A 19 -12.61 11.36 18.71
N SER A 20 -11.62 11.79 17.92
CA SER A 20 -10.24 11.25 18.01
C SER A 20 -9.15 12.32 17.96
N LEU A 21 -8.02 12.04 18.62
CA LEU A 21 -6.83 12.88 18.81
C LEU A 21 -5.97 13.07 17.55
N LEU A 22 -6.33 12.44 16.44
CA LEU A 22 -5.54 12.51 15.21
C LEU A 22 -5.74 13.88 14.52
N PRO A 23 -4.67 14.51 14.02
CA PRO A 23 -4.76 15.74 13.23
C PRO A 23 -5.62 15.53 11.97
N LYS A 24 -6.24 16.59 11.44
CA LYS A 24 -7.01 16.45 10.20
C LYS A 24 -6.06 16.39 9.02
N PHE A 25 -6.34 15.47 8.11
CA PHE A 25 -5.63 15.38 6.84
C PHE A 25 -6.55 14.80 5.78
N LEU A 26 -6.25 15.10 4.53
CA LEU A 26 -6.88 14.54 3.35
C LEU A 26 -5.79 14.24 2.32
N ILE A 27 -5.57 12.95 2.10
CA ILE A 27 -4.65 12.46 1.08
C ILE A 27 -5.45 11.56 0.14
N ARG A 28 -5.32 11.84 -1.15
CA ARG A 28 -6.03 11.12 -2.21
C ARG A 28 -5.02 10.45 -3.12
N GLY A 29 -5.44 9.42 -3.82
CA GLY A 29 -4.59 8.78 -4.80
C GLY A 29 -5.22 7.54 -5.38
N HIS A 30 -4.41 6.77 -6.09
CA HIS A 30 -4.80 5.49 -6.64
C HIS A 30 -3.59 4.61 -6.90
N LEU A 31 -3.84 3.31 -6.90
CA LEU A 31 -2.96 2.33 -7.54
C LEU A 31 -3.56 1.98 -8.91
N ASP A 32 -2.71 1.92 -9.93
CA ASP A 32 -3.13 1.58 -11.31
C ASP A 32 -3.72 0.18 -11.40
N ALA A 33 -3.23 -0.74 -10.56
CA ALA A 33 -3.75 -2.09 -10.43
C ALA A 33 -3.43 -2.69 -9.05
N THR A 34 -4.33 -3.55 -8.57
CA THR A 34 -4.08 -4.48 -7.44
C THR A 34 -3.74 -5.88 -7.93
N ASN A 35 -4.10 -6.21 -9.18
CA ASN A 35 -3.63 -7.41 -9.89
C ASN A 35 -2.36 -7.07 -10.67
N CYS A 36 -1.21 -7.45 -10.14
CA CYS A 36 0.08 -6.99 -10.63
C CYS A 36 0.87 -8.13 -11.29
N VAL A 37 1.47 -7.85 -12.44
CA VAL A 37 2.48 -8.74 -13.03
C VAL A 37 3.79 -8.54 -12.26
N ILE A 38 4.33 -9.61 -11.68
CA ILE A 38 5.51 -9.55 -10.79
C ILE A 38 6.76 -8.94 -11.44
N THR A 39 6.86 -8.97 -12.78
CA THR A 39 7.98 -8.39 -13.53
C THR A 39 7.77 -6.93 -13.89
N LYS A 40 6.62 -6.34 -13.55
CA LYS A 40 6.29 -4.93 -13.79
C LYS A 40 6.19 -4.20 -12.44
N PRO A 41 6.56 -2.92 -12.38
CA PRO A 41 6.42 -2.14 -11.15
C PRO A 41 4.96 -1.95 -10.77
N LEU A 42 4.70 -1.85 -9.46
CA LEU A 42 3.48 -1.22 -8.95
C LEU A 42 3.54 0.28 -9.26
N THR A 43 2.46 0.81 -9.81
CA THR A 43 2.36 2.20 -10.27
C THR A 43 1.06 2.83 -9.79
N GLY A 44 1.04 4.16 -9.74
CA GLY A 44 -0.08 4.94 -9.23
C GLY A 44 0.36 6.34 -8.86
N GLU A 45 -0.46 7.03 -8.08
CA GLU A 45 -0.25 8.43 -7.72
C GLU A 45 -0.90 8.74 -6.36
N LEU A 46 -0.26 9.60 -5.56
CA LEU A 46 -0.82 10.22 -4.37
C LEU A 46 -0.80 11.74 -4.48
N VAL A 47 -1.75 12.41 -3.84
CA VAL A 47 -1.87 13.86 -3.74
C VAL A 47 -2.26 14.20 -2.31
N VAL A 48 -1.49 15.09 -1.68
CA VAL A 48 -1.84 15.68 -0.39
C VAL A 48 -2.73 16.87 -0.64
N GLU A 49 -4.00 16.81 -0.26
CA GLU A 49 -4.95 17.92 -0.44
C GLU A 49 -4.89 18.89 0.75
N SER A 50 -4.83 18.35 1.97
CA SER A 50 -4.66 19.13 3.19
C SER A 50 -4.06 18.29 4.32
N SER A 51 -3.33 18.94 5.23
CA SER A 51 -2.86 18.35 6.48
C SER A 51 -2.71 19.44 7.54
N ASP A 52 -3.23 19.21 8.75
CA ASP A 52 -3.09 20.12 9.89
C ASP A 52 -1.67 20.09 10.47
N VAL A 53 -0.95 18.99 10.25
CA VAL A 53 0.44 18.78 10.68
C VAL A 53 1.26 18.49 9.44
N ALA A 54 2.44 19.10 9.36
CA ALA A 54 3.37 18.90 8.26
C ALA A 54 3.69 17.41 8.08
N ILE A 55 3.74 16.95 6.82
CA ILE A 55 4.15 15.59 6.51
C ILE A 55 5.65 15.47 6.73
N LYS A 56 6.09 14.38 7.36
CA LYS A 56 7.51 14.04 7.56
C LYS A 56 8.00 13.10 6.47
N SER A 57 7.23 12.06 6.18
CA SER A 57 7.49 11.15 5.06
C SER A 57 6.20 10.50 4.55
N ILE A 58 6.22 10.09 3.28
CA ILE A 58 5.26 9.14 2.72
C ILE A 58 6.04 7.93 2.22
N GLU A 59 5.69 6.77 2.72
CA GLU A 59 6.39 5.51 2.51
C GLU A 59 5.44 4.44 1.96
N LEU A 60 6.02 3.52 1.19
CA LEU A 60 5.33 2.33 0.71
C LEU A 60 6.05 1.11 1.28
N GLN A 61 5.32 0.25 2.00
CA GLN A 61 5.83 -1.01 2.51
C GLN A 61 5.20 -2.17 1.74
N LEU A 62 6.02 -2.97 1.07
CA LEU A 62 5.60 -4.26 0.54
C LEU A 62 5.70 -5.31 1.64
N VAL A 63 4.59 -5.96 1.94
CA VAL A 63 4.48 -7.01 2.96
C VAL A 63 4.13 -8.33 2.30
N ARG A 64 4.83 -9.39 2.71
CA ARG A 64 4.45 -10.78 2.39
C ARG A 64 3.72 -11.36 3.58
N VAL A 65 2.56 -11.94 3.33
CA VAL A 65 1.77 -12.64 4.34
C VAL A 65 1.75 -14.12 3.99
N GLU A 66 2.32 -14.93 4.86
CA GLU A 66 2.29 -16.39 4.74
C GLU A 66 1.30 -16.96 5.75
N THR A 67 0.37 -17.80 5.27
CA THR A 67 -0.56 -18.52 6.13
C THR A 67 -0.37 -20.01 5.97
N CYS A 68 -0.11 -20.72 7.06
CA CYS A 68 0.05 -22.16 7.13
C CYS A 68 -1.04 -22.77 8.01
N GLY A 69 -1.83 -23.69 7.46
CA GLY A 69 -2.83 -24.47 8.18
C GLY A 69 -2.25 -25.81 8.65
N CYS A 70 -2.52 -26.16 9.90
CA CYS A 70 -2.24 -27.46 10.49
C CYS A 70 -3.49 -27.99 11.22
N ALA A 71 -3.43 -29.21 11.76
CA ALA A 71 -4.54 -29.82 12.49
C ALA A 71 -5.00 -28.99 13.72
N GLU A 72 -4.14 -28.11 14.22
CA GLU A 72 -4.35 -27.28 15.41
C GLU A 72 -4.88 -25.87 15.08
N GLY A 73 -4.95 -25.50 13.80
CA GLY A 73 -5.44 -24.19 13.35
C GLY A 73 -4.61 -23.59 12.22
N TYR A 74 -4.68 -22.26 12.08
CA TYR A 74 -3.91 -21.52 11.08
C TYR A 74 -2.89 -20.61 11.78
N ALA A 75 -1.64 -20.66 11.34
CA ALA A 75 -0.61 -19.69 11.67
C ALA A 75 -0.48 -18.70 10.51
N ARG A 76 -0.42 -17.40 10.83
CA ARG A 76 -0.22 -16.32 9.87
C ARG A 76 1.01 -15.51 10.28
N ASP A 77 1.92 -15.30 9.34
CA ASP A 77 3.14 -14.51 9.54
C ASP A 77 3.24 -13.42 8.49
N ALA A 78 3.58 -12.20 8.91
CA ALA A 78 3.68 -11.03 8.06
C ALA A 78 5.11 -10.50 8.10
N THR A 79 5.78 -10.52 6.95
CA THR A 79 7.16 -10.07 6.80
C THR A 79 7.21 -8.84 5.89
N GLU A 80 7.82 -7.75 6.38
CA GLU A 80 8.16 -6.62 5.51
C GLU A 80 9.27 -7.05 4.54
N ILE A 81 8.99 -6.97 3.25
CA ILE A 81 9.95 -7.29 2.19
C ILE A 81 10.80 -6.06 1.85
N GLN A 82 10.14 -4.91 1.74
CA GLN A 82 10.73 -3.68 1.24
C GLN A 82 9.94 -2.48 1.76
N ASN A 83 10.64 -1.48 2.26
CA ASN A 83 10.11 -0.14 2.50
C ASN A 83 10.81 0.83 1.53
N ILE A 84 10.05 1.70 0.85
CA ILE A 84 10.58 2.82 0.09
C ILE A 84 9.91 4.11 0.52
N GLN A 85 10.70 5.18 0.63
CA GLN A 85 10.18 6.53 0.81
C GLN A 85 9.93 7.17 -0.56
N ILE A 86 8.70 7.62 -0.81
CA ILE A 86 8.31 8.28 -2.06
C ILE A 86 8.16 9.79 -1.91
N ALA A 87 8.13 10.30 -0.67
CA ALA A 87 8.08 11.72 -0.37
C ALA A 87 8.77 12.02 0.98
N GLU A 88 9.46 13.15 1.07
CA GLU A 88 10.19 13.60 2.27
C GLU A 88 9.84 15.05 2.62
N GLY A 89 9.66 15.31 3.91
CA GLY A 89 9.31 16.62 4.43
C GLY A 89 7.91 17.07 4.03
N ASP A 90 7.62 18.34 4.33
CA ASP A 90 6.30 18.92 4.09
C ASP A 90 6.08 19.14 2.59
N VAL A 91 5.57 18.10 1.94
CA VAL A 91 5.38 18.05 0.49
C VAL A 91 4.36 19.06 0.02
N CYS A 92 4.54 19.60 -1.19
CA CYS A 92 3.60 20.56 -1.75
C CYS A 92 2.20 19.96 -1.85
N HIS A 93 1.21 20.65 -1.29
CA HIS A 93 -0.19 20.27 -1.46
C HIS A 93 -0.61 20.40 -2.92
N SER A 94 -1.56 19.55 -3.33
CA SER A 94 -2.07 19.43 -4.69
C SER A 94 -1.01 19.12 -5.76
N LEU A 95 0.20 18.73 -5.35
CA LEU A 95 1.23 18.22 -6.26
C LEU A 95 1.17 16.69 -6.29
N PRO A 96 1.07 16.08 -7.48
CA PRO A 96 1.08 14.62 -7.58
C PRO A 96 2.44 14.00 -7.26
N ILE A 97 2.41 12.96 -6.43
CA ILE A 97 3.53 12.14 -5.99
C ILE A 97 3.41 10.79 -6.69
N PRO A 98 4.30 10.44 -7.63
CA PRO A 98 4.19 9.20 -8.38
C PRO A 98 4.57 7.99 -7.53
N ILE A 99 3.78 6.92 -7.63
CA ILE A 99 4.12 5.60 -7.08
C ILE A 99 4.87 4.83 -8.16
N TYR A 100 6.06 4.33 -7.82
CA TYR A 100 6.82 3.42 -8.68
C TYR A 100 7.64 2.45 -7.82
N MET A 101 7.10 1.25 -7.57
CA MET A 101 7.75 0.22 -6.76
C MET A 101 8.03 -1.03 -7.59
N VAL A 102 9.31 -1.37 -7.75
CA VAL A 102 9.72 -2.62 -8.40
C VAL A 102 9.60 -3.77 -7.40
N PHE A 103 8.90 -4.85 -7.77
CA PHE A 103 8.82 -6.05 -6.94
C PHE A 103 10.17 -6.79 -6.88
N PRO A 104 10.75 -7.03 -5.70
CA PRO A 104 12.06 -7.65 -5.56
C PRO A 104 11.99 -9.15 -5.85
N ARG A 105 12.71 -9.59 -6.89
CA ARG A 105 12.61 -10.96 -7.45
C ARG A 105 12.89 -12.09 -6.46
N LEU A 106 13.78 -11.86 -5.49
CA LEU A 106 14.16 -12.89 -4.51
C LEU A 106 13.13 -13.06 -3.39
N PHE A 107 12.26 -12.07 -3.19
CA PHE A 107 11.32 -12.03 -2.07
C PHE A 107 9.86 -12.05 -2.50
N THR A 108 9.60 -12.07 -3.81
CA THR A 108 8.25 -12.08 -4.38
C THR A 108 7.99 -13.32 -5.21
N CYS A 109 6.76 -13.79 -5.22
CA CYS A 109 6.26 -14.89 -6.03
C CYS A 109 4.80 -14.61 -6.42
N PRO A 110 4.20 -15.38 -7.36
CA PRO A 110 2.76 -15.30 -7.58
C PRO A 110 1.98 -15.56 -6.29
N THR A 111 0.88 -14.83 -6.10
CA THR A 111 -0.06 -15.09 -5.00
C THR A 111 -0.57 -16.52 -5.11
N LEU A 112 -0.49 -17.24 -4.00
CA LEU A 112 -0.91 -18.64 -3.89
C LEU A 112 -2.00 -18.74 -2.84
N GLU A 113 -3.13 -19.36 -3.20
CA GLU A 113 -4.21 -19.62 -2.28
C GLU A 113 -4.61 -21.10 -2.35
N THR A 114 -4.31 -21.85 -1.30
CA THR A 114 -4.76 -23.23 -1.11
C THR A 114 -5.44 -23.36 0.24
N ILE A 115 -5.96 -24.57 0.54
CA ILE A 115 -6.67 -24.83 1.80
C ILE A 115 -5.75 -24.63 3.01
N ASN A 116 -4.54 -25.20 2.97
CA ASN A 116 -3.63 -25.23 4.12
C ASN A 116 -2.39 -24.34 3.94
N PHE A 117 -2.26 -23.65 2.82
CA PHE A 117 -1.10 -22.80 2.57
C PHE A 117 -1.47 -21.62 1.67
N LYS A 118 -1.19 -20.40 2.12
CA LYS A 118 -1.38 -19.17 1.35
C LYS A 118 -0.12 -18.32 1.38
N VAL A 119 0.18 -17.69 0.25
CA VAL A 119 1.18 -16.63 0.13
C VAL A 119 0.49 -15.43 -0.51
N GLU A 120 0.30 -14.40 0.28
CA GLU A 120 -0.39 -13.17 -0.06
C GLU A 120 0.58 -11.98 0.02
N PHE A 121 0.25 -10.91 -0.67
CA PHE A 121 1.05 -9.69 -0.70
C PHE A 121 0.16 -8.50 -0.42
N GLU A 122 0.69 -7.53 0.29
CA GLU A 122 0.00 -6.30 0.64
C GLU A 122 0.97 -5.14 0.45
N VAL A 123 0.46 -3.97 0.05
CA VAL A 123 1.22 -2.72 0.11
C VAL A 123 0.57 -1.79 1.13
N ASN A 124 1.36 -1.32 2.08
CA ASN A 124 0.94 -0.29 3.01
C ASN A 124 1.40 1.07 2.47
N VAL A 125 0.48 2.03 2.40
CA VAL A 125 0.82 3.45 2.30
C VAL A 125 0.93 3.98 3.72
N VAL A 126 2.14 4.35 4.14
CA VAL A 126 2.43 4.86 5.48
C VAL A 126 2.74 6.35 5.38
N ILE A 127 1.99 7.17 6.10
CA ILE A 127 2.24 8.60 6.21
C ILE A 127 2.70 8.87 7.64
N VAL A 128 3.89 9.46 7.75
CA VAL A 128 4.47 9.89 9.01
C VAL A 128 4.29 11.40 9.09
N LEU A 129 3.66 11.88 10.16
CA LEU A 129 3.53 13.30 10.44
C LEU A 129 4.67 13.77 11.35
N HIS A 130 4.98 15.08 11.33
CA HIS A 130 6.04 15.67 12.15
C HIS A 130 5.83 15.55 13.67
N ASP A 131 4.61 15.31 14.12
CA ASP A 131 4.26 15.06 15.51
C ASP A 131 4.29 13.56 15.87
N GLU A 132 4.90 12.73 15.02
CA GLU A 132 5.09 11.29 15.14
C GLU A 132 3.80 10.45 15.06
N HIS A 133 2.67 11.04 14.64
CA HIS A 133 1.51 10.26 14.26
C HIS A 133 1.79 9.46 12.98
N LEU A 134 1.43 8.16 13.03
CA LEU A 134 1.53 7.23 11.91
C LEU A 134 0.13 6.91 11.39
N ILE A 135 -0.07 7.12 10.10
CA ILE A 135 -1.29 6.75 9.39
C ILE A 135 -0.92 5.66 8.40
N THR A 136 -1.63 4.55 8.42
CA THR A 136 -1.37 3.42 7.53
C THR A 136 -2.65 2.98 6.84
N GLU A 137 -2.59 2.88 5.52
CA GLU A 137 -3.66 2.28 4.70
C GLU A 137 -3.10 1.06 3.96
N ASN A 138 -3.78 -0.09 4.09
CA ASN A 138 -3.33 -1.36 3.55
C ASN A 138 -4.12 -1.75 2.29
N PHE A 139 -3.40 -2.18 1.25
CA PHE A 139 -3.98 -2.64 0.00
C PHE A 139 -3.51 -4.06 -0.33
N PRO A 140 -4.43 -5.04 -0.45
CA PRO A 140 -4.06 -6.37 -0.89
C PRO A 140 -3.64 -6.36 -2.36
N LEU A 141 -2.55 -7.06 -2.67
CA LEU A 141 -2.01 -7.24 -4.01
C LEU A 141 -2.10 -8.71 -4.42
N LYS A 142 -2.60 -8.92 -5.64
CA LYS A 142 -2.55 -10.22 -6.31
C LYS A 142 -1.41 -10.21 -7.32
N LEU A 143 -0.32 -10.90 -7.00
CA LEU A 143 0.83 -11.02 -7.89
C LEU A 143 0.66 -12.21 -8.84
N CYS A 144 0.93 -12.01 -10.12
CA CYS A 144 0.91 -13.07 -11.13
C CYS A 144 2.20 -13.06 -11.97
N ARG A 145 2.51 -14.21 -12.58
CA ARG A 145 3.49 -14.29 -13.68
C ARG A 145 2.74 -14.09 -15.00
N ALA A 146 3.30 -13.26 -15.88
CA ALA A 146 2.84 -13.12 -17.26
C ALA A 146 3.50 -14.16 -18.17
#